data_AF-A0A075R995-F1
#
_entry.id   AF-A0A075R995-F1
#
_cell.length_a   1.000
_cell.length_b   1.000
_cell.length_c   1.000
_cell.angle_alpha   90.00
_cell.angle_beta   90.00
_cell.angle_gamma   90.00
#
_symmetry.space_group_name_H-M   'P 1'
#
loop_
_entity.id
_entity.type
_entity.pdbx_description
1 polymer ?
#
loop_
_entity_poly.entity_id
_entity_poly.type
_entity_poly.pdbx_seq_one_letter_code
_entity_poly.pdbx_strand_id
1 'polypeptide(L)' 'MNKLIVKELIKGRYNLRYCSYTEMRSQGNYTDVFQDGCECGESQVLYEIGCLLGIDLEEPEEQDFDY' A
#
# COMPACT_ATOMS: atom_id res chain seq x y z
N MET A 1 -8.49 -9.39 -19.65
CA MET A 1 -8.89 -8.57 -18.48
C MET A 1 -8.99 -7.12 -18.94
N ASN A 2 -10.08 -6.41 -18.67
CA ASN A 2 -10.32 -5.07 -19.22
C ASN A 2 -9.52 -4.02 -18.40
N LYS A 3 -8.73 -3.16 -19.06
CA LYS A 3 -7.89 -2.13 -18.41
C LYS A 3 -8.72 -1.21 -17.49
N LEU A 4 -9.99 -0.97 -17.83
CA LEU A 4 -10.91 -0.17 -17.01
C LEU A 4 -11.20 -0.84 -15.66
N ILE A 5 -11.42 -2.16 -15.66
CA ILE A 5 -11.71 -2.93 -14.43
C ILE A 5 -10.50 -2.95 -13.50
N VAL A 6 -9.29 -3.11 -14.06
CA VAL A 6 -8.05 -3.10 -13.28
C VAL A 6 -7.82 -1.73 -12.64
N LYS A 7 -8.08 -0.64 -13.36
CA LYS A 7 -7.96 0.72 -12.83
C LYS A 7 -8.91 0.98 -11.66
N GLU A 8 -10.18 0.59 -11.79
CA GLU A 8 -11.18 0.72 -10.72
C GLU A 8 -10.80 -0.12 -9.49
N LEU A 9 -10.31 -1.35 -9.69
CA LEU A 9 -9.85 -2.22 -8.61
C LEU A 9 -8.68 -1.60 -7.84
N ILE A 10 -7.68 -1.08 -8.55
CA ILE A 10 -6.51 -0.45 -7.93
C ILE A 10 -6.95 0.77 -7.12
N LYS A 11 -7.75 1.66 -7.71
CA LYS A 11 -8.23 2.87 -7.01
C LYS A 11 -9.10 2.58 -5.80
N GLY A 12 -9.85 1.48 -5.82
CA GLY A 12 -10.72 1.09 -4.71
C GLY A 12 -10.00 0.40 -3.55
N ARG A 13 -8.78 -0.11 -3.77
CA ARG A 13 -8.04 -0.92 -2.78
C ARG A 13 -6.72 -0.28 -2.33
N TYR A 14 -6.12 0.55 -3.17
CA TYR A 14 -4.91 1.29 -2.83
C TYR A 14 -5.18 2.22 -1.65
N ASN A 15 -4.31 2.16 -0.64
CA ASN A 15 -4.36 3.07 0.50
C ASN A 15 -2.95 3.56 0.83
N LEU A 16 -2.71 4.85 0.59
CA LEU A 16 -1.44 5.53 0.86
C LEU A 16 -0.95 5.33 2.29
N ARG A 17 -1.87 5.33 3.27
CA ARG A 17 -1.56 5.17 4.70
C ARG A 17 -0.96 3.80 5.02
N TYR A 18 -1.22 2.80 4.18
CA TYR A 18 -0.75 1.44 4.40
C TYR A 18 0.64 1.21 3.81
N CYS A 19 1.05 2.01 2.83
CA CYS A 19 2.42 2.02 2.30
C CYS A 19 3.45 2.60 3.29
N SER A 20 3.01 3.32 4.31
CA SER A 20 3.86 3.93 5.34
C SER A 20 3.91 3.12 6.64
N TYR A 21 5.11 3.02 7.22
CA TYR A 21 5.46 2.59 8.58
C TYR A 21 4.57 1.51 9.24
N THR A 22 4.78 0.25 8.87
CA THR A 22 4.23 -0.91 9.61
C THR A 22 4.65 -0.93 11.07
N GLU A 23 5.89 -0.55 11.37
CA GLU A 23 6.42 -0.45 12.74
C GLU A 23 5.57 0.44 13.65
N MET A 24 5.26 1.66 13.21
CA MET A 24 4.51 2.64 14.02
C MET A 24 3.04 2.23 14.20
N ARG A 25 2.44 1.57 13.19
CA ARG A 25 1.07 1.03 13.28
C ARG A 25 0.97 -0.17 14.22
N SER A 26 2.00 -1.01 14.21
CA SER A 26 2.07 -2.24 14.98
C SER A 26 2.56 -2.02 16.42
N GLN A 27 2.97 -0.80 16.79
CA GLN A 27 3.51 -0.50 18.11
C GLN A 27 2.46 -0.75 19.21
N GLY A 28 2.71 -1.77 20.05
CA GLY A 28 1.82 -2.18 21.15
C GLY A 28 0.72 -3.16 20.75
N ASN A 29 0.69 -3.66 19.51
CA ASN A 29 -0.43 -4.44 18.98
C ASN A 29 0.01 -5.81 18.44
N TYR A 30 0.29 -6.76 19.34
CA TYR A 30 0.85 -8.10 19.01
C TYR A 30 0.00 -8.94 18.05
N THR A 31 -1.32 -8.71 17.98
CA THR A 31 -2.23 -9.44 17.09
C THR A 31 -2.45 -8.78 15.72
N ASP A 32 -2.20 -7.48 15.61
CA ASP A 32 -2.52 -6.66 14.43
C ASP A 32 -1.36 -6.60 13.42
N VAL A 33 -0.15 -6.98 13.85
CA VAL A 33 1.08 -6.89 13.03
C VAL A 33 1.01 -7.66 11.71
N PHE A 34 0.30 -8.79 11.69
CA PHE A 34 0.13 -9.59 10.47
C PHE A 34 -0.86 -8.94 9.51
N GLN A 35 -1.91 -8.30 10.04
CA GLN A 35 -2.89 -7.59 9.23
C GLN A 35 -2.28 -6.30 8.66
N ASP A 36 -1.58 -5.53 9.50
CA ASP A 36 -0.79 -4.36 9.08
C ASP A 36 0.20 -4.72 7.97
N GLY A 37 0.91 -5.85 8.13
CA GLY A 37 1.83 -6.36 7.11
C GLY A 37 1.13 -6.74 5.80
N CYS A 38 -0.01 -7.42 5.86
CA CYS A 38 -0.81 -7.76 4.67
C CYS A 38 -1.30 -6.50 3.94
N GLU A 39 -1.85 -5.54 4.68
CA GLU A 39 -2.37 -4.27 4.15
C GLU A 39 -1.26 -3.43 3.51
N CYS A 40 -0.08 -3.41 4.14
CA CYS A 40 1.10 -2.76 3.62
C CYS A 40 1.55 -3.37 2.30
N GLY A 41 1.75 -4.70 2.28
CA GLY A 41 2.16 -5.42 1.08
C GLY A 41 1.14 -5.28 -0.05
N GLU A 42 -0.16 -5.35 0.25
CA GLU A 42 -1.20 -5.13 -0.75
C GLU A 42 -1.12 -3.73 -1.37
N SER A 43 -1.05 -2.69 -0.53
CA SER A 43 -1.04 -1.31 -1.02
C SER A 43 0.22 -0.99 -1.81
N GLN A 44 1.37 -1.52 -1.40
CA GLN A 44 2.64 -1.38 -2.11
C GLN A 44 2.57 -1.98 -3.52
N VAL A 45 2.08 -3.22 -3.64
CA VAL A 45 1.93 -3.88 -4.95
C VAL A 45 0.93 -3.15 -5.84
N LEU A 46 -0.17 -2.64 -5.28
CA LEU A 46 -1.15 -1.85 -6.03
C LEU A 46 -0.56 -0.55 -6.57
N TYR A 47 0.31 0.12 -5.79
CA TYR A 47 1.05 1.30 -6.24
C TYR A 47 1.97 0.96 -7.43
N GLU A 48 2.81 -0.07 -7.29
CA GLU A 48 3.75 -0.50 -8.35
C GLU A 48 3.02 -0.87 -9.66
N ILE A 49 1.92 -1.62 -9.56
CA ILE A 49 1.07 -1.94 -10.72
C ILE A 49 0.44 -0.67 -11.29
N GLY A 50 0.00 0.26 -10.44
CA GLY A 50 -0.51 1.56 -10.84
C GLY A 50 0.47 2.35 -11.68
N CYS A 51 1.73 2.44 -11.24
CA CYS A 51 2.83 3.07 -11.97
C CYS A 51 3.04 2.41 -13.34
N LEU A 52 3.13 1.07 -13.40
CA LEU A 52 3.30 0.33 -14.66
C LEU A 52 2.17 0.58 -15.67
N LEU A 53 0.96 0.83 -15.18
CA LEU A 53 -0.22 1.08 -16.01
C LEU A 53 -0.44 2.56 -16.35
N GLY A 54 0.36 3.47 -15.79
CA GLY A 54 0.19 4.92 -15.92
C GLY A 54 -1.06 5.44 -15.21
N ILE A 55 -1.41 4.86 -14.06
CA ILE A 55 -2.49 5.33 -13.21
C ILE A 55 -1.93 6.39 -12.27
N ASP A 56 -2.62 7.53 -12.20
CA ASP A 56 -2.34 8.61 -11.26
C ASP A 56 -2.79 8.18 -9.86
N LEU A 57 -1.82 7.82 -9.02
CA LEU A 57 -1.97 7.46 -7.61
C LEU A 57 -1.04 8.36 -6.79
N GLU A 58 -1.45 8.69 -5.57
CA GLU A 58 -0.59 9.42 -4.63
C GLU A 58 0.67 8.62 -4.32
N GLU A 59 1.82 9.27 -4.31
CA GLU A 59 3.12 8.64 -4.06
C GLU A 59 3.29 8.36 -2.55
N PRO A 60 3.67 7.14 -2.16
CA PRO A 60 3.98 6.82 -0.77
C PRO A 60 5.21 7.59 -0.30
N GLU A 61 5.16 8.05 0.95
CA GLU A 61 6.32 8.65 1.60
C GLU A 61 7.45 7.62 1.71
N GLU A 62 8.69 8.06 1.48
CA GLU A 62 9.86 7.24 1.74
C GLU A 62 9.92 6.90 3.23
N GLN A 63 10.11 5.61 3.54
CA GLN A 63 10.34 5.18 4.92
C GLN A 63 11.76 5.55 5.32
N ASP A 64 11.88 6.43 6.32
CA ASP A 64 13.17 6.80 6.91
C ASP A 64 13.57 5.70 7.89
N PHE A 65 14.47 4.81 7.46
CA PHE A 65 15.00 3.75 8.31
C PHE A 65 16.19 4.30 9.10
N ASP A 66 15.92 4.96 10.23
CA ASP A 66 16.96 5.23 11.24
C ASP A 66 17.27 3.89 11.97
N TYR A 67 18.35 3.22 11.56
CA TYR A 67 18.84 1.97 12.15
C TYR A 67 19.61 2.16 13.46
#